data_AF-A0A4R9IT24-F1
#
_entry.id   AF-A0A4R9IT24-F1
#
_cell.length_a   1.000
_cell.length_b   1.000
_cell.length_c   1.000
_cell.angle_alpha   90.00
_cell.angle_beta   90.00
_cell.angle_gamma   90.00
#
_symmetry.space_group_name_H-M   'P 1'
#
loop_
_entity.id
_entity.type
_entity.pdbx_description
1 polymer ?
#
loop_
_entity_poly.entity_id
_entity_poly.type
_entity_poly.pdbx_seq_one_letter_code
_entity_poly.pdbx_strand_id
1 'polypeptide(L)'
;MSNVLSQIKKRPENFPRYFSVLREAAEKIQSRWLFMAGERAKLGVKAGGLGWWGVQYLSRGQIQIEQQGIGYKIFYSKGSGNYDVEKIAENGRGAFDIVQSLLNNSKKVRISKGGKKYLIVPMASNESQADVVMKIIGSHKEESPNGGFVTRNRYSYTKLTDKKKGTKTFQFSQSQERGGSSSSNHNLIMVTSDSQWKPYPEIKGQKFSAKMQKVADQLLTSEPFLKALAEAIIIDLQENRIKAQKEKRK
;
A
#
# COMPACT_ATOMS: atom_id res chain seq x y z
N MET A 1 -15.91 -24.50 -40.04
CA MET A 1 -15.27 -23.17 -40.16
C MET A 1 -14.58 -22.85 -38.84
N SER A 2 -13.30 -22.50 -38.82
CA SER A 2 -12.64 -22.15 -37.55
C SER A 2 -13.09 -20.74 -37.13
N ASN A 3 -13.69 -20.63 -35.95
CA ASN A 3 -14.10 -19.38 -35.33
C ASN A 3 -12.89 -18.44 -35.22
N VAL A 4 -13.02 -17.15 -35.55
CA VAL A 4 -11.95 -16.14 -35.44
C VAL A 4 -11.29 -16.16 -34.05
N LEU A 5 -12.08 -16.30 -32.98
CA LEU A 5 -11.56 -16.42 -31.61
C LEU A 5 -10.65 -17.65 -31.42
N SER A 6 -10.95 -18.75 -32.10
CA SER A 6 -10.10 -19.95 -32.08
C SER A 6 -8.78 -19.76 -32.84
N GLN A 7 -8.77 -18.90 -33.86
CA GLN A 7 -7.55 -18.54 -34.59
C GLN A 7 -6.66 -17.64 -33.74
N ILE A 8 -7.25 -16.62 -33.10
CA ILE A 8 -6.55 -15.72 -32.17
C ILE A 8 -5.90 -16.52 -31.04
N LYS A 9 -6.63 -17.46 -30.44
CA LYS A 9 -6.10 -18.29 -29.35
C LYS A 9 -4.92 -19.19 -29.79
N LYS A 10 -4.95 -19.69 -31.03
CA LYS A 10 -3.92 -20.62 -31.55
C LYS A 10 -2.66 -19.90 -32.03
N ARG A 11 -2.80 -18.69 -32.58
CA ARG A 11 -1.71 -17.89 -33.16
C ARG A 11 -1.88 -16.42 -32.78
N PRO A 12 -1.69 -16.05 -31.51
CA PRO A 12 -1.88 -14.68 -31.04
C PRO A 12 -0.96 -13.66 -31.76
N GLU A 13 0.23 -14.09 -32.17
CA GLU A 13 1.20 -13.30 -32.93
C GLU A 13 0.67 -12.80 -34.28
N ASN A 14 -0.35 -13.45 -34.82
CA ASN A 14 -1.01 -13.06 -36.06
C ASN A 14 -2.06 -11.97 -35.87
N PHE A 15 -2.35 -11.57 -34.63
CA PHE A 15 -3.37 -10.57 -34.29
C PHE A 15 -2.82 -9.43 -33.42
N PRO A 16 -1.73 -8.76 -33.84
CA PRO A 16 -1.07 -7.74 -33.02
C PRO A 16 -1.97 -6.52 -32.75
N ARG A 17 -2.83 -6.12 -33.69
CA ARG A 17 -3.71 -4.96 -33.51
C ARG A 17 -4.87 -5.28 -32.58
N TYR A 18 -5.42 -6.48 -32.67
CA TYR A 18 -6.42 -6.96 -31.71
C TYR A 18 -5.92 -6.84 -30.27
N PHE A 19 -4.70 -7.30 -30.00
CA PHE A 19 -4.10 -7.18 -28.67
C PHE A 19 -3.75 -5.73 -28.31
N SER A 20 -3.36 -4.89 -29.27
CA SER A 20 -3.14 -3.45 -29.04
C SER A 20 -4.41 -2.75 -28.53
N VAL A 21 -5.55 -2.94 -29.21
CA VAL A 21 -6.84 -2.34 -28.81
C VAL A 21 -7.28 -2.81 -27.42
N LEU A 22 -7.12 -4.11 -27.13
CA LEU A 22 -7.41 -4.66 -25.81
C LEU A 22 -6.46 -4.14 -24.73
N ARG A 23 -5.19 -3.92 -25.06
CA ARG A 23 -4.20 -3.38 -24.14
C ARG A 23 -4.51 -1.92 -23.79
N GLU A 24 -4.87 -1.10 -24.76
CA GLU A 24 -5.31 0.28 -24.51
C GLU A 24 -6.53 0.33 -23.58
N ALA A 25 -7.48 -0.59 -23.76
CA ALA A 25 -8.62 -0.71 -22.85
C ALA A 25 -8.18 -1.11 -21.43
N ALA A 26 -7.25 -2.06 -21.31
CA ALA A 26 -6.71 -2.47 -20.02
C ALA A 26 -5.94 -1.33 -19.30
N GLU A 27 -5.14 -0.56 -20.03
CA GLU A 27 -4.39 0.59 -19.51
C GLU A 27 -5.33 1.71 -19.02
N LYS A 28 -6.45 1.94 -19.72
CA LYS A 28 -7.51 2.86 -19.25
C LYS A 28 -8.15 2.39 -17.93
N ILE A 29 -8.44 1.10 -17.81
CA ILE A 29 -9.02 0.53 -16.58
C ILE A 29 -8.02 0.62 -15.42
N GLN A 30 -6.77 0.24 -15.65
CA GLN A 30 -5.68 0.35 -14.68
C GLN A 30 -5.52 1.80 -14.17
N SER A 31 -5.48 2.77 -15.08
CA SER A 31 -5.38 4.19 -14.75
C SER A 31 -6.54 4.67 -13.88
N ARG A 32 -7.76 4.23 -14.19
CA ARG A 32 -8.95 4.57 -13.38
C ARG A 32 -8.90 3.94 -12.00
N TRP A 33 -8.41 2.70 -11.89
CA TRP A 33 -8.22 2.06 -10.59
C TRP A 33 -7.20 2.83 -9.75
N LEU A 34 -6.03 3.17 -10.31
CA LEU A 34 -5.02 3.98 -9.63
C LEU A 34 -5.58 5.33 -9.16
N PHE A 35 -6.33 6.01 -10.02
CA PHE A 35 -6.98 7.27 -9.67
C PHE A 35 -7.94 7.12 -8.48
N MET A 36 -8.84 6.14 -8.52
CA MET A 36 -9.78 5.90 -7.41
C MET A 36 -9.08 5.52 -6.12
N ALA A 37 -8.04 4.69 -6.19
CA ALA A 37 -7.24 4.33 -5.01
C ALA A 37 -6.53 5.57 -4.44
N GLY A 38 -6.00 6.44 -5.30
CA GLY A 38 -5.43 7.75 -4.96
C GLY A 38 -6.42 8.67 -4.23
N GLU A 39 -7.60 8.88 -4.79
CA GLU A 39 -8.64 9.71 -4.16
C GLU A 39 -9.07 9.14 -2.80
N ARG A 40 -9.21 7.82 -2.69
CA ARG A 40 -9.53 7.16 -1.42
C ARG A 40 -8.39 7.22 -0.41
N ALA A 41 -7.14 7.25 -0.85
CA ALA A 41 -5.98 7.41 0.04
C ALA A 41 -5.92 8.80 0.69
N LYS A 42 -6.35 9.85 -0.03
CA LYS A 42 -6.41 11.23 0.50
C LYS A 42 -7.45 11.40 1.61
N LEU A 43 -8.54 10.65 1.54
CA LEU A 43 -9.59 10.67 2.55
C LEU A 43 -9.18 9.85 3.79
N GLY A 44 -9.36 10.41 4.98
CA GLY A 44 -9.14 9.69 6.24
C GLY A 44 -10.14 8.53 6.43
N VAL A 45 -9.77 7.54 7.25
CA VAL A 45 -10.60 6.34 7.51
C VAL A 45 -11.99 6.71 8.02
N LYS A 46 -12.09 7.70 8.92
CA LYS A 46 -13.38 8.18 9.46
C LYS A 46 -14.29 8.81 8.40
N ALA A 47 -13.72 9.30 7.30
CA ALA A 47 -14.47 9.87 6.16
C ALA A 47 -14.80 8.80 5.09
N GLY A 48 -14.63 7.51 5.39
CA GLY A 48 -14.85 6.42 4.44
C GLY A 48 -13.74 6.24 3.39
N GLY A 49 -12.59 6.88 3.61
CA GLY A 49 -11.37 6.66 2.85
C GLY A 49 -10.49 5.56 3.44
N LEU A 50 -9.28 5.46 2.90
CA LEU A 50 -8.25 4.53 3.36
C LEU A 50 -7.15 5.21 4.19
N GLY A 51 -7.02 6.54 4.09
CA GLY A 51 -5.97 7.31 4.76
C GLY A 51 -4.58 6.72 4.53
N TRP A 52 -3.83 6.53 5.62
CA TRP A 52 -2.51 5.90 5.58
C TRP A 52 -2.50 4.52 4.90
N TRP A 53 -3.56 3.72 5.02
CA TRP A 53 -3.64 2.41 4.33
C TRP A 53 -3.70 2.56 2.82
N GLY A 54 -4.34 3.61 2.31
CA GLY A 54 -4.38 3.90 0.89
C GLY A 54 -3.01 4.34 0.36
N VAL A 55 -2.27 5.13 1.16
CA VAL A 55 -0.89 5.48 0.83
C VAL A 55 0.00 4.24 0.77
N GLN A 56 -0.16 3.30 1.72
CA GLN A 56 0.56 2.02 1.67
C GLN A 56 0.10 1.14 0.49
N TYR A 57 -1.19 1.16 0.14
CA TYR A 57 -1.72 0.42 -1.00
C TYR A 57 -1.07 0.89 -2.30
N LEU A 58 -0.87 2.20 -2.46
CA LEU A 58 -0.24 2.77 -3.65
C LEU A 58 1.29 2.63 -3.65
N SER A 59 1.94 2.60 -2.48
CA SER A 59 3.40 2.53 -2.39
C SER A 59 3.97 1.12 -2.38
N ARG A 60 3.20 0.13 -1.89
CA ARG A 60 3.66 -1.26 -1.72
C ARG A 60 3.22 -2.21 -2.82
N GLY A 61 2.52 -1.75 -3.83
CA GLY A 61 2.10 -2.62 -4.92
C GLY A 61 1.74 -1.81 -6.14
N GLN A 62 1.65 -2.51 -7.27
CA GLN A 62 1.28 -1.93 -8.54
C GLN A 62 0.10 -2.70 -9.09
N ILE A 63 -0.82 -1.98 -9.69
CA ILE A 63 -1.85 -2.61 -10.50
C ILE A 63 -1.14 -3.01 -11.79
N GLN A 64 -1.14 -4.29 -12.12
CA GLN A 64 -0.45 -4.84 -13.28
C GLN A 64 -1.46 -5.30 -14.32
N ILE A 65 -0.99 -5.34 -15.56
CA ILE A 65 -1.71 -5.87 -16.70
C ILE A 65 -0.91 -7.06 -17.22
N GLU A 66 -1.55 -8.22 -17.28
CA GLU A 66 -0.95 -9.46 -17.78
C GLU A 66 -1.82 -10.02 -18.90
N GLN A 67 -1.21 -10.40 -20.03
CA GLN A 67 -1.95 -11.06 -21.10
C GLN A 67 -2.37 -12.45 -20.63
N GLN A 68 -3.67 -12.74 -20.70
CA GLN A 68 -4.22 -14.03 -20.32
C GLN A 68 -5.17 -14.53 -21.41
N GLY A 69 -4.73 -15.56 -22.14
CA GLY A 69 -5.48 -16.13 -23.25
C GLY A 69 -5.74 -15.10 -24.36
N ILE A 70 -7.01 -14.81 -24.62
CA ILE A 70 -7.44 -13.85 -25.66
C ILE A 70 -7.60 -12.42 -25.15
N GLY A 71 -7.25 -12.15 -23.89
CA GLY A 71 -7.44 -10.83 -23.29
C GLY A 71 -6.36 -10.49 -22.28
N TYR A 72 -6.70 -9.57 -21.38
CA TYR A 72 -5.82 -9.12 -20.31
C TYR A 72 -6.47 -9.30 -18.94
N LYS A 73 -5.67 -9.73 -17.98
CA LYS A 73 -6.00 -9.72 -16.56
C LYS A 73 -5.39 -8.48 -15.92
N ILE A 74 -6.21 -7.74 -15.18
CA ILE A 74 -5.78 -6.58 -14.41
C ILE A 74 -5.88 -6.95 -12.93
N PHE A 75 -4.77 -6.88 -12.21
CA PHE A 75 -4.71 -7.31 -10.81
C PHE A 75 -3.74 -6.44 -10.02
N TYR A 76 -3.87 -6.46 -8.70
CA TYR A 76 -2.90 -5.81 -7.82
C TYR A 76 -1.79 -6.80 -7.46
N SER A 77 -0.54 -6.46 -7.79
CA SER A 77 0.62 -7.25 -7.39
C SER A 77 1.06 -6.86 -5.98
N LYS A 78 0.90 -7.77 -5.02
CA LYS A 78 1.36 -7.58 -3.64
C LYS A 78 2.89 -7.39 -3.62
N GLY A 79 3.37 -6.27 -3.08
CA GLY A 79 4.81 -6.09 -2.86
C GLY A 79 5.31 -6.82 -1.61
N SER A 80 6.60 -6.63 -1.31
CA SER A 80 7.39 -7.38 -0.32
C SER A 80 7.04 -7.14 1.16
N GLY A 81 5.85 -6.60 1.46
CA GLY A 81 5.40 -6.31 2.81
C GLY A 81 4.64 -7.49 3.46
N ASN A 82 4.88 -7.69 4.76
CA ASN A 82 4.14 -8.68 5.57
C ASN A 82 2.65 -8.33 5.80
N TYR A 83 2.23 -7.13 5.41
CA TYR A 83 0.85 -6.66 5.59
C TYR A 83 0.07 -6.77 4.29
N ASP A 84 -1.10 -7.40 4.36
CA ASP A 84 -1.99 -7.55 3.21
C ASP A 84 -2.86 -6.31 3.00
N VAL A 85 -2.21 -5.26 2.49
CA VAL A 85 -2.84 -3.95 2.30
C VAL A 85 -3.96 -4.00 1.26
N GLU A 86 -3.80 -4.84 0.24
CA GLU A 86 -4.83 -5.11 -0.77
C GLU A 86 -6.09 -5.67 -0.13
N LYS A 87 -5.96 -6.72 0.67
CA LYS A 87 -7.11 -7.33 1.34
C LYS A 87 -7.87 -6.34 2.21
N ILE A 88 -7.16 -5.46 2.92
CA ILE A 88 -7.76 -4.41 3.74
C ILE A 88 -8.46 -3.35 2.86
N ALA A 89 -7.84 -2.94 1.76
CA ALA A 89 -8.45 -1.98 0.84
C ALA A 89 -9.72 -2.55 0.19
N GLU A 90 -9.70 -3.82 -0.20
CA GLU A 90 -10.80 -4.46 -0.93
C GLU A 90 -11.96 -4.87 0.00
N ASN A 91 -11.64 -5.56 1.10
CA ASN A 91 -12.63 -6.14 2.01
C ASN A 91 -12.88 -5.33 3.27
N GLY A 92 -12.01 -4.36 3.55
CA GLY A 92 -12.06 -3.62 4.80
C GLY A 92 -11.44 -4.38 5.95
N ARG A 93 -11.58 -3.78 7.13
CA ARG A 93 -11.16 -4.36 8.41
C ARG A 93 -12.03 -3.79 9.52
N GLY A 94 -12.48 -4.66 10.43
CA GLY A 94 -13.19 -4.25 11.64
C GLY A 94 -12.38 -3.26 12.49
N ALA A 95 -13.09 -2.49 13.32
CA ALA A 95 -12.45 -1.70 14.36
C ALA A 95 -11.66 -2.64 15.30
N PHE A 96 -10.53 -2.16 15.81
CA PHE A 96 -9.69 -2.96 16.69
C PHE A 96 -8.96 -2.08 17.70
N ASP A 97 -8.61 -2.69 18.83
CA ASP A 97 -7.78 -2.05 19.84
C ASP A 97 -6.33 -1.94 19.33
N ILE A 98 -5.94 -0.72 18.98
CA ILE A 98 -4.60 -0.43 18.48
C ILE A 98 -3.52 -0.60 19.55
N VAL A 99 -3.84 -0.34 20.82
CA VAL A 99 -2.91 -0.48 21.93
C VAL A 99 -2.57 -1.95 22.10
N GLN A 100 -3.59 -2.81 22.20
CA GLN A 100 -3.38 -4.26 22.29
C GLN A 100 -2.67 -4.80 21.05
N SER A 101 -3.08 -4.37 19.85
CA SER A 101 -2.44 -4.81 18.61
C SER A 101 -0.95 -4.44 18.56
N LEU A 102 -0.57 -3.24 18.99
CA LEU A 102 0.82 -2.81 19.02
C LEU A 102 1.63 -3.58 20.06
N LEU A 103 1.08 -3.77 21.26
CA LEU A 103 1.76 -4.47 22.37
C LEU A 103 1.93 -5.98 22.12
N ASN A 104 1.05 -6.60 21.34
CA ASN A 104 1.11 -8.03 21.07
C ASN A 104 1.94 -8.38 19.83
N ASN A 105 2.02 -7.49 18.83
CA ASN A 105 2.63 -7.83 17.54
C ASN A 105 3.95 -7.10 17.26
N SER A 106 4.29 -6.04 18.00
CA SER A 106 5.54 -5.31 17.77
C SER A 106 6.73 -5.99 18.45
N LYS A 107 7.81 -6.23 17.69
CA LYS A 107 9.10 -6.70 18.24
C LYS A 107 9.79 -5.65 19.12
N LYS A 108 9.34 -4.39 19.09
CA LYS A 108 9.92 -3.29 19.89
C LYS A 108 9.31 -3.19 21.29
N VAL A 109 8.36 -4.05 21.64
CA VAL A 109 7.70 -4.08 22.96
C VAL A 109 8.71 -4.45 24.03
N ARG A 110 8.53 -3.85 25.21
CA ARG A 110 9.37 -4.01 26.39
C ARG A 110 8.49 -4.45 27.56
N ILE A 111 9.11 -5.01 28.60
CA ILE A 111 8.45 -5.38 29.85
C ILE A 111 9.08 -4.54 30.98
N SER A 112 8.25 -3.87 31.77
CA SER A 112 8.71 -3.10 32.92
C SER A 112 9.11 -4.01 34.08
N LYS A 113 9.79 -3.48 35.10
CA LYS A 113 10.13 -4.25 36.32
C LYS A 113 8.91 -4.89 37.00
N GLY A 114 7.72 -4.30 36.84
CA GLY A 114 6.45 -4.83 37.36
C GLY A 114 5.69 -5.72 36.36
N GLY A 115 6.33 -6.23 35.32
CA GLY A 115 5.73 -7.17 34.36
C GLY A 115 4.82 -6.55 33.29
N LYS A 116 4.58 -5.24 33.31
CA LYS A 116 3.70 -4.59 32.33
C LYS A 116 4.39 -4.41 30.97
N LYS A 117 3.71 -4.80 29.88
CA LYS A 117 4.16 -4.53 28.51
C LYS A 117 4.02 -3.06 28.17
N TYR A 118 5.02 -2.50 27.50
CA TYR A 118 5.00 -1.13 27.00
C TYR A 118 5.77 -0.97 25.69
N LEU A 119 5.43 0.05 24.91
CA LEU A 119 6.07 0.40 23.65
C LEU A 119 6.38 1.90 23.64
N ILE A 120 7.59 2.26 23.20
CA ILE A 120 7.97 3.67 23.00
C ILE A 120 7.84 3.97 21.51
N VAL A 121 6.99 4.92 21.15
CA VAL A 121 6.74 5.33 19.77
C VAL A 121 7.26 6.75 19.56
N PRO A 122 8.20 6.96 18.62
CA PRO A 122 8.59 8.29 18.23
C PRO A 122 7.49 8.97 17.42
N MET A 123 7.17 10.19 17.81
CA MET A 123 6.27 11.10 17.13
C MET A 123 7.05 11.90 16.08
N ALA A 124 6.36 12.30 15.02
CA ALA A 124 6.86 13.34 14.14
C ALA A 124 7.02 14.65 14.94
N SER A 125 8.03 15.44 14.61
CA SER A 125 8.53 16.61 15.37
C SER A 125 7.52 17.74 15.65
N ASN A 126 6.28 17.62 15.17
CA ASN A 126 5.31 18.72 15.12
C ASN A 126 4.02 18.43 15.90
N GLU A 127 3.92 17.31 16.63
CA GLU A 127 2.72 16.99 17.43
C GLU A 127 2.91 17.34 18.91
N SER A 128 2.00 18.14 19.46
CA SER A 128 2.08 18.78 20.79
C SER A 128 1.70 17.89 21.98
N GLN A 129 1.52 16.58 21.77
CA GLN A 129 1.02 15.64 22.78
C GLN A 129 2.06 14.59 23.19
N ALA A 130 3.26 15.02 23.58
CA ALA A 130 4.24 14.12 24.20
C ALA A 130 4.32 14.33 25.71
N ASP A 131 4.09 13.27 26.48
CA ASP A 131 4.11 13.33 27.94
C ASP A 131 5.52 13.38 28.54
N VAL A 132 6.51 12.80 27.83
CA VAL A 132 7.89 12.63 28.32
C VAL A 132 8.93 12.81 27.20
N VAL A 133 10.04 13.48 27.53
CA VAL A 133 11.22 13.63 26.66
C VAL A 133 12.35 12.71 27.15
N MET A 134 12.97 11.99 26.23
CA MET A 134 14.05 11.03 26.52
C MET A 134 15.26 11.23 25.58
N LYS A 135 16.46 11.37 26.13
CA LYS A 135 17.75 11.45 25.43
C LYS A 135 18.27 10.04 25.14
N ILE A 136 18.53 9.67 23.89
CA ILE A 136 19.23 8.42 23.59
C ILE A 136 20.70 8.58 23.99
N ILE A 137 21.21 7.69 24.85
CA ILE A 137 22.59 7.71 25.37
C ILE A 137 23.43 6.52 24.86
N GLY A 138 22.84 5.67 24.02
CA GLY A 138 23.50 4.53 23.41
C GLY A 138 22.48 3.55 22.85
N SER A 139 22.95 2.51 22.17
CA SER A 139 22.09 1.43 21.67
C SER A 139 22.71 0.07 21.97
N HIS A 140 21.88 -0.94 22.20
CA HIS A 140 22.31 -2.31 22.46
C HIS A 140 21.34 -3.31 21.80
N LYS A 141 21.81 -4.51 21.48
CA LYS A 141 20.93 -5.60 21.04
C LYS A 141 20.34 -6.29 22.25
N GLU A 142 19.05 -6.54 22.21
CA GLU A 142 18.33 -7.26 23.27
C GLU A 142 17.26 -8.14 22.65
N GLU A 143 16.99 -9.27 23.28
CA GLU A 143 15.90 -10.14 22.87
C GLU A 143 14.54 -9.48 23.15
N SER A 144 13.62 -9.59 22.20
CA SER A 144 12.26 -9.08 22.36
C SER A 144 11.39 -10.09 23.12
N PRO A 145 10.49 -9.64 24.02
CA PRO A 145 9.46 -10.51 24.60
C PRO A 145 8.55 -11.17 23.57
N ASN A 146 8.43 -10.58 22.37
CA ASN A 146 7.65 -11.09 21.26
C ASN A 146 8.53 -11.77 20.19
N GLY A 147 9.77 -12.15 20.54
CA GLY A 147 10.69 -12.94 19.74
C GLY A 147 11.69 -12.14 18.87
N GLY A 148 12.91 -12.69 18.78
CA GLY A 148 14.02 -12.16 17.97
C GLY A 148 14.81 -11.04 18.63
N PHE A 149 16.02 -10.79 18.13
CA PHE A 149 16.87 -9.71 18.61
C PHE A 149 16.52 -8.38 17.95
N VAL A 150 16.40 -7.33 18.75
CA VAL A 150 16.15 -5.96 18.28
C VAL A 150 17.20 -5.00 18.82
N THR A 151 17.62 -4.04 17.99
CA THR A 151 18.43 -2.92 18.45
C THR A 151 17.55 -1.98 19.26
N ARG A 152 17.89 -1.80 20.53
CA ARG A 152 17.21 -0.90 21.46
C ARG A 152 18.11 0.27 21.77
N ASN A 153 17.48 1.42 22.00
CA ASN A 153 18.16 2.59 22.51
C ASN A 153 18.08 2.61 24.03
N ARG A 154 19.21 2.92 24.67
CA ARG A 154 19.31 3.35 26.07
C ARG A 154 18.92 4.80 26.12
N TYR A 155 18.12 5.15 27.11
CA TYR A 155 17.64 6.51 27.28
C TYR A 155 18.06 7.08 28.64
N SER A 156 18.53 8.32 28.64
CA SER A 156 18.51 9.22 29.80
C SER A 156 17.19 9.99 29.74
N TYR A 157 16.52 10.13 30.88
CA TYR A 157 15.33 10.96 30.99
C TYR A 157 15.54 11.98 32.11
N THR A 158 15.10 13.21 31.88
CA THR A 158 15.09 14.25 32.91
C THR A 158 13.64 14.67 33.11
N LYS A 159 13.10 14.43 34.31
CA LYS A 159 11.74 14.84 34.65
C LYS A 159 11.76 16.34 34.93
N LEU A 160 11.24 17.14 34.00
CA LEU A 160 11.14 18.58 34.19
C LEU A 160 9.87 18.89 34.97
N THR A 161 10.05 19.23 36.24
CA THR A 161 9.01 19.83 37.08
C THR A 161 8.81 21.26 36.64
N ASP A 162 7.96 21.48 35.63
CA ASP A 162 7.36 22.80 35.46
C ASP A 162 5.83 22.70 35.47
N LYS A 163 5.25 23.27 36.52
CA LYS A 163 3.82 23.21 36.86
C LYS A 163 2.98 24.25 36.13
N LYS A 164 3.55 25.03 35.20
CA LYS A 164 2.83 26.14 34.57
C LYS A 164 2.88 26.05 33.04
N LYS A 165 1.68 25.83 32.48
CA LYS A 165 1.29 25.95 31.07
C LYS A 165 1.89 24.92 30.10
N GLY A 166 1.15 23.82 29.92
CA GLY A 166 0.61 23.35 28.62
C GLY A 166 1.52 23.10 27.40
N THR A 167 2.80 23.41 27.47
CA THR A 167 3.73 23.35 26.32
C THR A 167 5.09 22.91 26.84
N LYS A 168 5.39 21.62 26.67
CA LYS A 168 6.68 21.02 26.99
C LYS A 168 7.56 21.05 25.74
N THR A 169 8.22 22.15 25.48
CA THR A 169 9.22 22.25 24.40
C THR A 169 10.61 22.12 25.02
N PHE A 170 11.40 21.13 24.59
CA PHE A 170 12.78 20.94 25.06
C PHE A 170 13.74 20.77 23.89
N GLN A 171 14.92 21.38 24.02
CA GLN A 171 16.01 21.44 23.03
C GLN A 171 17.03 20.33 23.29
N PHE A 172 17.57 19.71 22.23
CA PHE A 172 18.55 18.62 22.31
C PHE A 172 19.91 19.04 21.76
N SER A 173 20.98 18.32 22.14
CA SER A 173 22.24 18.18 21.39
C SER A 173 22.72 16.72 21.39
N GLN A 174 23.17 16.22 20.23
CA GLN A 174 23.88 14.94 20.09
C GLN A 174 25.37 15.25 20.07
N SER A 175 26.25 14.35 20.51
CA SER A 175 27.65 14.34 20.06
C SER A 175 27.89 13.04 19.31
N GLN A 176 28.29 13.10 18.04
CA GLN A 176 28.81 11.94 17.32
C GLN A 176 30.24 11.67 17.79
N GLU A 177 30.66 10.41 17.79
CA GLU A 177 32.04 9.96 18.12
C GLU A 177 33.11 10.51 17.15
N ARG A 178 32.73 11.27 16.13
CA ARG A 178 33.64 12.05 15.28
C ARG A 178 33.23 13.53 15.28
N GLY A 179 33.49 14.22 16.39
CA GLY A 179 33.65 15.69 16.44
C GLY A 179 32.52 16.56 15.89
N GLY A 180 31.31 16.04 15.73
CA GLY A 180 30.16 16.77 15.18
C GLY A 180 28.90 16.47 16.00
N SER A 181 28.23 17.51 16.45
CA SER A 181 27.00 17.40 17.22
C SER A 181 25.76 17.56 16.33
N SER A 182 24.99 16.50 16.08
CA SER A 182 23.72 16.59 15.33
C SER A 182 22.49 16.33 16.21
N SER A 183 21.89 17.33 16.85
CA SER A 183 20.64 17.10 17.58
C SER A 183 19.47 16.80 16.66
N SER A 184 18.67 15.78 16.99
CA SER A 184 17.30 15.63 16.48
C SER A 184 16.32 15.61 17.67
N ASN A 185 15.35 16.52 17.64
CA ASN A 185 14.31 16.60 18.67
C ASN A 185 13.18 15.63 18.28
N HIS A 186 12.91 14.62 19.11
CA HIS A 186 11.79 13.71 18.90
C HIS A 186 10.84 13.74 20.11
N ASN A 187 9.60 14.09 19.84
CA ASN A 187 8.49 13.85 20.76
C ASN A 187 8.26 12.33 20.83
N LEU A 188 8.04 11.74 22.00
CA LEU A 188 7.81 10.30 22.15
C LEU A 188 6.54 10.07 22.96
N ILE A 189 5.76 9.05 22.59
CA ILE A 189 4.66 8.54 23.40
C ILE A 189 5.02 7.16 23.94
N MET A 190 4.71 6.92 25.21
CA MET A 190 4.74 5.59 25.81
C MET A 190 3.33 4.99 25.76
N VAL A 191 3.20 3.88 25.05
CA VAL A 191 1.95 3.10 24.99
C VAL A 191 2.07 1.95 25.96
N THR A 192 1.09 1.82 26.83
CA THR A 192 1.00 0.80 27.90
C THR A 192 -0.36 0.12 27.85
N SER A 193 -0.53 -1.02 28.52
CA SER A 193 -1.81 -1.75 28.53
C SER A 193 -2.99 -0.98 29.15
N ASP A 194 -2.70 0.04 29.98
CA ASP A 194 -3.66 0.94 30.61
C ASP A 194 -3.90 2.23 29.79
N SER A 195 -3.26 2.38 28.63
CA SER A 195 -3.49 3.52 27.73
C SER A 195 -4.92 3.49 27.17
N GLN A 196 -5.73 4.53 27.46
CA GLN A 196 -7.12 4.63 27.02
C GLN A 196 -7.24 5.25 25.62
N TRP A 197 -6.81 4.51 24.61
CA TRP A 197 -6.96 4.94 23.22
C TRP A 197 -8.33 4.53 22.69
N LYS A 198 -8.96 5.40 21.91
CA LYS A 198 -10.13 4.99 21.14
C LYS A 198 -9.71 3.88 20.17
N PRO A 199 -10.55 2.85 19.97
CA PRO A 199 -10.30 1.84 18.96
C PRO A 199 -9.98 2.49 17.63
N TYR A 200 -9.02 1.93 16.89
CA TYR A 200 -8.78 2.38 15.54
C TYR A 200 -10.06 2.13 14.73
N PRO A 201 -10.54 3.13 13.96
CA PRO A 201 -11.83 3.05 13.30
C PRO A 201 -11.85 1.90 12.28
N GLU A 202 -13.05 1.35 12.08
CA GLU A 202 -13.32 0.40 11.01
C GLU A 202 -12.92 0.99 9.65
N ILE A 203 -12.26 0.17 8.84
CA ILE A 203 -11.98 0.49 7.44
C ILE A 203 -13.04 -0.19 6.60
N LYS A 204 -13.88 0.58 5.91
CA LYS A 204 -14.87 0.02 4.99
C LYS A 204 -14.17 -0.46 3.71
N GLY A 205 -14.52 -1.67 3.26
CA GLY A 205 -14.01 -2.22 2.01
C GLY A 205 -14.42 -1.36 0.81
N GLN A 206 -13.45 -1.00 -0.02
CA GLN A 206 -13.68 -0.11 -1.16
C GLN A 206 -14.22 -0.85 -2.39
N LYS A 207 -14.05 -2.18 -2.43
CA LYS A 207 -14.51 -3.04 -3.53
C LYS A 207 -14.01 -2.57 -4.90
N PHE A 208 -12.72 -2.25 -4.99
CA PHE A 208 -12.13 -1.72 -6.21
C PHE A 208 -12.22 -2.71 -7.36
N SER A 209 -11.92 -3.99 -7.12
CA SER A 209 -11.97 -5.01 -8.17
C SER A 209 -13.37 -5.12 -8.78
N ALA A 210 -14.41 -5.16 -7.94
CA ALA A 210 -15.80 -5.20 -8.41
C ALA A 210 -16.21 -3.93 -9.18
N LYS A 211 -15.75 -2.76 -8.73
CA LYS A 211 -15.99 -1.49 -9.45
C LYS A 211 -15.27 -1.45 -10.80
N MET A 212 -14.05 -1.97 -10.86
CA MET A 212 -13.27 -2.03 -12.10
C MET A 212 -13.80 -3.06 -13.07
N GLN A 213 -14.34 -4.17 -12.58
CA GLN A 213 -15.07 -5.11 -13.43
C GLN A 213 -16.25 -4.42 -14.12
N LYS A 214 -17.08 -3.66 -13.39
CA LYS A 214 -18.19 -2.91 -13.99
C LYS A 214 -17.72 -1.90 -15.05
N VAL A 215 -16.61 -1.22 -14.80
CA VAL A 215 -16.02 -0.28 -15.79
C VAL A 215 -15.51 -1.04 -17.01
N ALA A 216 -14.88 -2.20 -16.81
CA ALA A 216 -14.43 -3.05 -17.91
C ALA A 216 -15.62 -3.50 -18.75
N ASP A 217 -16.69 -4.01 -18.13
CA ASP A 217 -17.89 -4.47 -18.82
C ASP A 217 -18.48 -3.33 -19.66
N GLN A 218 -18.65 -2.14 -19.08
CA GLN A 218 -19.15 -0.96 -19.81
C GLN A 218 -18.28 -0.59 -21.00
N LEU A 219 -16.96 -0.58 -20.83
CA LEU A 219 -16.01 -0.23 -21.90
C LEU A 219 -16.06 -1.27 -23.03
N LEU A 220 -16.07 -2.55 -22.68
CA LEU A 220 -16.06 -3.67 -23.62
C LEU A 220 -17.37 -3.78 -24.40
N THR A 221 -18.49 -3.29 -23.85
CA THR A 221 -19.78 -3.21 -24.57
C THR A 221 -19.98 -1.93 -25.36
N SER A 222 -19.06 -0.96 -25.27
CA SER A 222 -19.24 0.33 -25.92
C SER A 222 -19.06 0.23 -27.44
N GLU A 223 -19.93 0.87 -28.22
CA GLU A 223 -19.85 0.87 -29.69
C GLU A 223 -18.49 1.32 -30.22
N PRO A 224 -17.84 2.38 -29.70
CA PRO A 224 -16.53 2.80 -30.20
C PRO A 224 -15.46 1.72 -30.01
N PHE A 225 -15.48 1.02 -28.87
CA PHE A 225 -14.55 -0.06 -28.60
C PHE A 225 -14.82 -1.25 -29.52
N LEU A 226 -16.08 -1.67 -29.65
CA LEU A 226 -16.45 -2.79 -30.52
C LEU A 226 -16.09 -2.54 -31.98
N LYS A 227 -16.28 -1.31 -32.47
CA LYS A 227 -15.90 -0.90 -33.82
C LYS A 227 -14.37 -0.97 -34.01
N ALA A 228 -13.60 -0.37 -33.10
CA ALA A 228 -12.14 -0.41 -33.16
C ALA A 228 -11.59 -1.85 -33.09
N LEU A 229 -12.20 -2.71 -32.25
CA LEU A 229 -11.82 -4.11 -32.14
C LEU A 229 -12.12 -4.89 -33.42
N ALA A 230 -13.29 -4.66 -34.04
CA ALA A 230 -13.65 -5.30 -35.30
C ALA A 230 -12.72 -4.87 -36.44
N GLU A 231 -12.43 -3.57 -36.56
CA GLU A 231 -11.49 -3.03 -37.55
C GLU A 231 -10.09 -3.65 -37.37
N ALA A 232 -9.59 -3.73 -36.14
CA ALA A 232 -8.30 -4.35 -35.83
C ALA A 232 -8.24 -5.83 -36.28
N ILE A 233 -9.30 -6.61 -36.01
CA ILE A 233 -9.40 -8.01 -36.44
C ILE A 233 -9.40 -8.12 -37.97
N ILE A 234 -10.15 -7.26 -38.66
CA ILE A 234 -10.24 -7.26 -40.13
C ILE A 234 -8.86 -7.01 -40.75
N ILE A 235 -8.15 -6.00 -40.25
CA ILE A 235 -6.82 -5.63 -40.76
C ILE A 235 -5.83 -6.79 -40.53
N ASP A 236 -5.81 -7.36 -39.33
CA ASP A 236 -4.92 -8.49 -39.01
C ASP A 236 -5.21 -9.70 -39.92
N LEU A 237 -6.49 -10.03 -40.17
CA LEU A 237 -6.87 -11.10 -41.10
C LEU A 237 -6.43 -10.82 -42.54
N GLN A 238 -6.56 -9.58 -43.02
CA GLN A 238 -6.13 -9.19 -44.37
C GLN A 238 -4.61 -9.34 -44.53
N GLU A 239 -3.82 -8.87 -43.57
CA GLU A 239 -2.37 -9.00 -43.61
C GLU A 239 -1.92 -10.46 -43.59
N ASN A 240 -2.55 -11.29 -42.76
CA ASN A 240 -2.26 -12.72 -42.71
C ASN A 240 -2.54 -13.42 -44.05
N ARG A 241 -3.62 -13.04 -44.75
CA ARG A 241 -3.93 -13.54 -46.09
C ARG A 241 -2.86 -13.14 -47.10
N ILE A 242 -2.41 -11.88 -47.07
CA ILE A 242 -1.37 -11.37 -47.96
C ILE A 242 -0.04 -12.10 -47.72
N LYS A 243 0.35 -12.30 -46.45
CA LYS A 243 1.56 -13.06 -46.08
C LYS A 243 1.50 -14.49 -46.61
N ALA A 244 0.39 -15.19 -46.39
CA ALA A 244 0.21 -16.55 -46.88
C ALA A 244 0.24 -16.67 -48.42
N GLN A 245 -0.28 -15.67 -49.15
CA GLN A 245 -0.20 -15.63 -50.61
C GLN A 245 1.23 -15.40 -51.12
N LYS A 246 2.04 -14.60 -50.42
CA LYS A 246 3.46 -14.37 -50.76
C LYS A 246 4.32 -15.62 -50.50
N GLU A 247 4.04 -16.35 -49.43
CA GLU A 247 4.74 -17.60 -49.11
C GLU A 247 4.45 -18.72 -50.12
N LYS A 248 3.23 -18.81 -50.66
CA LYS A 248 2.87 -19.79 -51.71
C LYS A 248 3.44 -19.48 -53.09
N ARG A 249 3.93 -18.26 -53.31
CA ARG A 249 4.54 -17.81 -54.57
C ARG A 249 6.07 -17.93 -54.58
N LYS A 250 6.67 -18.28 -53.45
CA LYS A 250 8.07 -18.67 -53.33
C LYS A 250 8.18 -20.18 -53.41
#